data_AF-A0A924FFA9-F1
#
_entry.id   AF-A0A924FFA9-F1
#
_cell.length_a   1.000
_cell.length_b   1.000
_cell.length_c   1.000
_cell.angle_alpha   90.00
_cell.angle_beta   90.00
_cell.angle_gamma   90.00
#
_symmetry.space_group_name_H-M   'P 1'
#
loop_
_entity.id
_entity.type
_entity.pdbx_description
1 polymer ?
#
loop_
_entity_poly.entity_id
_entity_poly.type
_entity_poly.pdbx_seq_one_letter_code
_entity_poly.pdbx_strand_id
1 'polypeptide(L)'
;MYTTSYSGPFLVNDDGTNSAMDHQIVIGKLTVDLGNLHYYDKTLPLTPLPETPLAEGPGHPVPDVILYDTVAEETKVIIEVCQTRGQRNDLKKVIHLIEDNDYGILEGFVYNYKTREWLRYRKGDGGAATATSYSEVMGVDLGPMV
;
A
#
# COMPACT_ATOMS: atom_id res chain seq x y z
N MET A 1 33.86 -18.34 -25.50
CA MET A 1 32.39 -18.49 -25.40
C MET A 1 32.11 -19.17 -24.07
N TYR A 2 31.55 -18.46 -23.10
CA TYR A 2 31.13 -19.06 -21.83
C TYR A 2 29.62 -19.28 -21.90
N THR A 3 29.20 -20.55 -21.90
CA THR A 3 27.81 -20.95 -21.73
C THR A 3 27.54 -21.11 -20.24
N THR A 4 26.80 -20.19 -19.64
CA THR A 4 26.29 -20.35 -18.29
C THR A 4 24.94 -21.07 -18.37
N SER A 5 24.92 -22.34 -18.03
CA SER A 5 23.69 -23.12 -17.83
C SER A 5 23.05 -22.71 -16.50
N TYR A 6 21.99 -21.89 -16.55
CA TYR A 6 21.13 -21.68 -15.39
C TYR A 6 20.14 -22.84 -15.30
N SER A 7 20.40 -23.75 -14.36
CA SER A 7 19.48 -24.81 -13.94
C SER A 7 19.14 -24.56 -12.48
N GLY A 8 18.12 -23.75 -12.23
CA GLY A 8 17.47 -23.63 -10.92
C GLY A 8 15.99 -23.96 -11.08
N PRO A 9 15.37 -24.73 -10.17
CA PRO A 9 13.97 -25.07 -10.29
C PRO A 9 13.16 -23.80 -10.04
N PHE A 10 12.50 -23.28 -11.07
CA PHE A 10 11.36 -22.42 -10.89
C PHE A 10 10.28 -23.27 -10.20
N LEU A 11 10.26 -23.22 -8.86
CA LEU A 11 9.07 -23.52 -8.10
C LEU A 11 8.10 -22.37 -8.39
N VAL A 12 7.38 -22.51 -9.51
CA VAL A 12 6.18 -21.73 -9.78
C VAL A 12 5.18 -22.18 -8.73
N ASN A 13 5.12 -21.46 -7.61
CA ASN A 13 3.93 -21.49 -6.79
C ASN A 13 2.79 -21.02 -7.69
N ASP A 14 1.75 -21.85 -7.81
CA ASP A 14 0.53 -21.56 -8.55
C ASP A 14 -0.26 -20.44 -7.85
N ASP A 15 0.32 -19.25 -7.89
CA ASP A 15 -0.33 -17.97 -7.67
C ASP A 15 -0.71 -17.55 -9.10
N GLY A 16 -1.95 -17.83 -9.51
CA GLY A 16 -2.41 -17.81 -10.90
C GLY A 16 -1.71 -16.77 -11.78
N THR A 17 -1.33 -17.19 -12.98
CA THR A 17 -0.35 -16.63 -13.94
C THR A 17 -0.31 -15.11 -14.21
N ASN A 18 -1.21 -14.30 -13.63
CA ASN A 18 -1.30 -12.85 -13.79
C ASN A 18 -1.35 -12.05 -12.47
N SER A 19 -0.98 -12.64 -11.32
CA SER A 19 -1.03 -11.99 -10.00
C SER A 19 -0.26 -10.65 -9.93
N ALA A 20 0.89 -10.55 -10.60
CA ALA A 20 1.65 -9.31 -10.69
C ALA A 20 0.93 -8.21 -11.50
N MET A 21 0.22 -8.58 -12.57
CA MET A 21 -0.52 -7.60 -13.38
C MET A 21 -1.74 -7.05 -12.64
N ASP A 22 -2.53 -7.93 -12.02
CA ASP A 22 -3.70 -7.53 -11.22
C ASP A 22 -3.31 -6.55 -10.11
N HIS A 23 -2.17 -6.81 -9.45
CA HIS A 23 -1.60 -5.96 -8.41
C HIS A 23 -1.29 -4.54 -8.93
N GLN A 24 -0.52 -4.43 -10.03
CA GLN A 24 -0.14 -3.13 -10.59
C GLN A 24 -1.35 -2.36 -11.14
N ILE A 25 -2.38 -3.05 -11.65
CA ILE A 25 -3.63 -2.39 -12.08
C ILE A 25 -4.29 -1.67 -10.91
N VAL A 26 -4.37 -2.31 -9.74
CA VAL A 26 -4.97 -1.71 -8.55
C VAL A 26 -4.17 -0.50 -8.07
N ILE A 27 -2.84 -0.61 -8.00
CA ILE A 27 -1.96 0.53 -7.66
C ILE A 27 -2.17 1.68 -8.64
N GLY A 28 -2.25 1.39 -9.93
CA GLY A 28 -2.48 2.36 -10.99
C GLY A 28 -3.81 3.11 -10.80
N LYS A 29 -4.91 2.40 -10.54
CA LYS A 29 -6.22 3.02 -10.30
C LYS A 29 -6.22 3.91 -9.05
N LEU A 30 -5.72 3.40 -7.93
CA LEU A 30 -5.61 4.16 -6.68
C LEU A 30 -4.81 5.44 -6.89
N THR A 31 -3.66 5.35 -7.56
CA THR A 31 -2.78 6.50 -7.82
C THR A 31 -3.45 7.53 -8.73
N VAL A 32 -4.18 7.09 -9.77
CA VAL A 32 -4.91 7.99 -10.67
C VAL A 32 -6.03 8.72 -9.92
N ASP A 33 -6.88 7.99 -9.18
CA ASP A 33 -8.04 8.59 -8.53
C ASP A 33 -7.64 9.49 -7.36
N LEU A 34 -6.69 9.07 -6.52
CA LEU A 34 -6.12 9.95 -5.48
C LEU A 34 -5.38 11.14 -6.11
N GLY A 35 -4.70 10.92 -7.23
CA GLY A 35 -4.04 11.97 -8.00
C GLY A 35 -5.02 13.01 -8.53
N ASN A 36 -6.21 12.59 -8.96
CA ASN A 36 -7.29 13.50 -9.36
C ASN A 36 -7.70 14.41 -8.19
N LEU A 37 -7.92 13.82 -7.01
CA LEU A 37 -8.29 14.58 -5.81
C LEU A 37 -7.21 15.59 -5.39
N HIS A 38 -5.93 15.24 -5.52
CA HIS A 38 -4.80 16.10 -5.12
C HIS A 38 -4.42 17.15 -6.18
N TYR A 39 -4.21 16.73 -7.42
CA TYR A 39 -3.64 17.59 -8.45
C TYR A 39 -4.69 18.47 -9.14
N TYR A 40 -5.93 17.98 -9.29
CA TYR A 40 -6.97 18.66 -10.04
C TYR A 40 -8.06 19.24 -9.13
N ASP A 41 -8.66 18.42 -8.28
CA ASP A 41 -9.80 18.86 -7.45
C ASP A 41 -9.35 19.68 -6.24
N LYS A 42 -8.09 19.54 -5.82
CA LYS A 42 -7.49 20.22 -4.65
C LYS A 42 -8.24 19.94 -3.35
N THR A 43 -8.88 18.78 -3.26
CA THR A 43 -9.63 18.34 -2.07
C THR A 43 -8.80 17.46 -1.15
N LEU A 44 -7.75 16.81 -1.66
CA LEU A 44 -6.82 16.00 -0.88
C LEU A 44 -5.47 16.73 -0.72
N PRO A 45 -5.07 17.14 0.49
CA PRO A 45 -3.81 17.87 0.70
C PRO A 45 -2.57 16.96 0.62
N LEU A 46 -2.75 15.65 0.70
CA LEU A 46 -1.66 14.67 0.67
C LEU A 46 -1.35 14.25 -0.77
N THR A 47 -0.07 14.18 -1.10
CA THR A 47 0.40 13.76 -2.42
C THR A 47 0.45 12.23 -2.50
N PRO A 48 -0.30 11.59 -3.42
CA PRO A 48 -0.22 10.15 -3.63
C PRO A 48 1.03 9.82 -4.43
N LEU A 49 1.83 8.87 -3.93
CA LEU A 49 3.04 8.39 -4.59
C LEU A 49 3.03 6.85 -4.63
N PRO A 50 3.12 6.22 -5.81
CA PRO A 50 3.20 4.77 -5.93
C PRO A 50 4.60 4.27 -5.58
N GLU A 51 4.69 3.10 -4.94
CA GLU A 51 5.92 2.33 -4.72
C GLU A 51 7.12 3.18 -4.27
N THR A 52 6.87 4.12 -3.34
CA THR A 52 7.86 5.09 -2.88
C THR A 52 8.39 4.72 -1.49
N PRO A 53 9.72 4.70 -1.27
CA PRO A 53 10.30 4.46 0.05
C PRO A 53 9.83 5.48 1.10
N LEU A 54 9.64 5.02 2.34
CA LEU A 54 9.22 5.90 3.46
C LEU A 54 10.28 6.92 3.90
N ALA A 55 11.53 6.74 3.51
CA ALA A 55 12.63 7.66 3.79
C ALA A 55 13.75 7.51 2.75
N GLU A 56 14.63 8.50 2.72
CA GLU A 56 15.80 8.53 1.84
C GLU A 56 16.86 7.51 2.26
N GLY A 57 17.44 6.83 1.27
CA GLY A 57 18.51 5.84 1.47
C GLY A 57 18.06 4.38 1.35
N PRO A 58 19.02 3.44 1.35
CA PRO A 58 18.72 2.03 1.13
C PRO A 58 18.07 1.37 2.36
N GLY A 59 17.17 0.42 2.10
CA GLY A 59 16.62 -0.46 3.14
C GLY A 59 15.35 0.04 3.83
N HIS A 60 14.81 1.18 3.40
CA HIS A 60 13.52 1.65 3.89
C HIS A 60 12.35 0.84 3.30
N PRO A 61 11.29 0.60 4.09
CA PRO A 61 10.08 -0.03 3.58
C PRO A 61 9.49 0.78 2.42
N VAL A 62 8.95 0.05 1.44
CA VAL A 62 8.25 0.59 0.28
C VAL A 62 6.82 0.05 0.33
N PRO A 63 5.84 0.87 0.73
CA PRO A 63 4.43 0.55 0.56
C PRO A 63 4.03 0.71 -0.91
N ASP A 64 2.93 0.05 -1.31
CA ASP A 64 2.46 0.10 -2.69
C ASP A 64 1.95 1.50 -3.08
N VAL A 65 1.26 2.19 -2.16
CA VAL A 65 0.89 3.60 -2.28
C VAL A 65 1.10 4.31 -0.95
N ILE A 66 1.72 5.49 -1.00
CA ILE A 66 1.85 6.39 0.15
C ILE A 66 1.11 7.70 -0.10
N LEU A 67 0.63 8.32 0.97
CA LEU A 67 0.05 9.66 0.98
C LEU A 67 0.96 10.57 1.79
N TYR A 68 1.72 11.38 1.09
CA TYR A 68 2.79 12.20 1.64
C TYR A 68 2.31 13.62 1.93
N ASP A 69 2.55 14.11 3.14
CA ASP A 69 2.36 15.51 3.51
C ASP A 69 3.65 16.28 3.18
N THR A 70 3.59 17.11 2.13
CA THR A 70 4.74 17.90 1.68
C THR A 70 5.10 19.06 2.61
N VAL A 71 4.22 19.45 3.53
CA VAL A 71 4.49 20.52 4.51
C VAL A 71 5.17 19.94 5.75
N ALA A 72 4.66 18.81 6.24
CA ALA A 72 5.25 18.11 7.38
C ALA A 72 6.45 17.22 7.00
N GLU A 73 6.65 16.99 5.70
CA GLU A 73 7.64 16.07 5.13
C GLU A 73 7.49 14.61 5.63
N GLU A 74 6.25 14.17 5.87
CA GLU A 74 5.94 12.87 6.48
C GLU A 74 4.85 12.11 5.71
N THR A 75 4.96 10.77 5.68
CA THR A 75 3.90 9.91 5.17
C THR A 75 2.79 9.75 6.20
N LYS A 76 1.56 10.15 5.87
CA LYS A 76 0.41 10.08 6.79
C LYS A 76 -0.45 8.85 6.60
N VAL A 77 -0.57 8.35 5.37
CA VAL A 77 -1.33 7.13 5.04
C VAL A 77 -0.50 6.22 4.15
N ILE A 78 -0.59 4.92 4.39
CA ILE A 78 -0.01 3.87 3.52
C ILE A 78 -1.09 2.89 3.06
N ILE A 79 -0.92 2.31 1.88
CA ILE A 79 -1.81 1.28 1.33
C ILE A 79 -0.94 0.14 0.81
N GLU A 80 -1.27 -1.09 1.22
CA GLU A 80 -0.73 -2.33 0.68
C GLU A 80 -1.82 -3.05 -0.13
N VAL A 81 -1.47 -3.53 -1.30
CA VAL A 81 -2.31 -4.32 -2.20
C VAL A 81 -1.81 -5.75 -2.14
N CYS A 82 -2.70 -6.72 -1.96
CA CYS A 82 -2.25 -8.09 -1.72
C CYS A 82 -3.21 -9.12 -2.31
N GLN A 83 -2.70 -10.33 -2.48
CA GLN A 83 -3.54 -11.53 -2.63
C GLN A 83 -3.82 -12.15 -1.25
N THR A 84 -4.77 -13.08 -1.19
CA THR A 84 -5.18 -13.75 0.06
C THR A 84 -4.05 -14.34 0.89
N ARG A 85 -2.98 -14.84 0.27
CA ARG A 85 -1.81 -15.38 0.99
C ARG A 85 -0.98 -14.28 1.68
N GLY A 86 -0.96 -13.05 1.13
CA GLY A 86 -0.18 -11.92 1.62
C GLY A 86 -0.88 -11.10 2.71
N GLN A 87 -2.22 -11.03 2.67
CA GLN A 87 -3.03 -10.14 3.50
C GLN A 87 -2.66 -10.09 4.99
N ARG A 88 -2.41 -11.25 5.62
CA ARG A 88 -2.03 -11.28 7.04
C ARG A 88 -0.64 -10.71 7.29
N ASN A 89 0.31 -10.93 6.38
CA ASN A 89 1.66 -10.42 6.50
C ASN A 89 1.68 -8.91 6.26
N ASP A 90 0.94 -8.44 5.24
CA ASP A 90 0.83 -7.02 4.93
C ASP A 90 0.13 -6.25 6.05
N LEU A 91 -0.89 -6.85 6.68
CA LEU A 91 -1.53 -6.26 7.85
C LEU A 91 -0.55 -6.09 9.02
N LYS A 92 0.28 -7.11 9.28
CA LYS A 92 1.33 -7.01 10.31
C LYS A 92 2.37 -5.96 9.97
N LYS A 93 2.79 -5.87 8.70
CA LYS A 93 3.70 -4.84 8.19
C LYS A 93 3.11 -3.46 8.46
N VAL A 94 1.86 -3.22 8.06
CA VAL A 94 1.15 -1.95 8.28
C VAL A 94 1.10 -1.57 9.76
N ILE A 95 0.67 -2.49 10.64
CA ILE A 95 0.60 -2.23 12.09
C ILE A 95 1.99 -1.87 12.63
N HIS A 96 3.02 -2.63 12.27
CA HIS A 96 4.40 -2.38 12.70
C HIS A 96 4.92 -1.02 12.23
N LEU A 97 4.66 -0.64 10.97
CA LEU A 97 5.07 0.66 10.43
C LEU A 97 4.39 1.84 11.14
N ILE A 98 3.18 1.64 11.66
CA ILE A 98 2.39 2.69 12.33
C ILE A 98 2.75 2.82 13.82
N GLU A 99 2.90 1.70 14.51
CA GLU A 99 3.12 1.67 15.97
C GLU A 99 4.58 1.74 16.36
N ASP A 100 5.43 0.96 15.68
CA ASP A 100 6.80 0.70 16.15
C ASP A 100 7.85 1.57 15.45
N ASN A 101 7.42 2.45 14.55
CA ASN A 101 8.30 3.32 13.77
C ASN A 101 7.86 4.79 13.82
N ASP A 102 8.82 5.70 13.64
CA ASP A 102 8.62 7.15 13.71
C ASP A 102 8.35 7.80 12.34
N TYR A 103 7.73 7.07 11.40
CA TYR A 103 7.45 7.57 10.04
C TYR A 103 6.31 8.59 9.94
N GLY A 104 5.66 8.93 11.06
CA GLY A 104 4.53 9.88 11.08
C GLY A 104 3.20 9.32 10.54
N ILE A 105 3.14 8.01 10.27
CA ILE A 105 1.96 7.35 9.69
C ILE A 105 0.83 7.29 10.71
N LEU A 106 -0.37 7.68 10.28
CA LEU A 106 -1.58 7.77 11.11
C LEU A 106 -2.60 6.68 10.77
N GLU A 107 -2.71 6.33 9.48
CA GLU A 107 -3.58 5.25 8.99
C GLU A 107 -2.84 4.35 8.00
N GLY A 108 -3.24 3.10 7.94
CA GLY A 108 -2.75 2.17 6.94
C GLY A 108 -3.83 1.21 6.49
N PHE A 109 -3.78 0.83 5.22
CA PHE A 109 -4.76 -0.02 4.58
C PHE A 109 -4.12 -1.26 3.98
N VAL A 110 -4.87 -2.36 3.99
CA VAL A 110 -4.58 -3.57 3.23
C VAL A 110 -5.79 -3.91 2.38
N TYR A 111 -5.62 -3.87 1.06
CA TYR A 111 -6.63 -4.31 0.11
C TYR A 111 -6.28 -5.66 -0.48
N ASN A 112 -7.16 -6.64 -0.32
CA ASN A 112 -7.01 -7.93 -0.95
C ASN A 112 -7.75 -7.94 -2.29
N TYR A 113 -7.03 -7.85 -3.42
CA TYR A 113 -7.64 -7.77 -4.75
C TYR A 113 -8.32 -9.06 -5.22
N LYS A 114 -8.07 -10.20 -4.54
CA LYS A 114 -8.77 -11.46 -4.81
C LYS A 114 -10.10 -11.57 -4.07
N THR A 115 -10.19 -11.07 -2.81
CA THR A 115 -11.44 -11.10 -2.02
C THR A 115 -12.23 -9.79 -2.07
N ARG A 116 -11.61 -8.72 -2.58
CA ARG A 116 -12.11 -7.32 -2.57
C ARG A 116 -12.33 -6.75 -1.17
N GLU A 117 -11.65 -7.31 -0.18
CA GLU A 117 -11.77 -6.87 1.20
C GLU A 117 -10.75 -5.78 1.52
N TRP A 118 -11.21 -4.78 2.27
CA TRP A 118 -10.37 -3.74 2.85
C TRP A 118 -10.22 -3.95 4.35
N LEU A 119 -9.00 -3.82 4.83
CA LEU A 119 -8.68 -3.70 6.25
C LEU A 119 -7.99 -2.37 6.48
N ARG A 120 -8.39 -1.67 7.54
CA ARG A 120 -7.78 -0.44 8.00
C ARG A 120 -7.22 -0.63 9.40
N TYR A 121 -6.03 -0.11 9.62
CA TYR A 121 -5.46 0.10 10.94
C TYR A 121 -5.19 1.59 11.16
N ARG A 122 -5.49 2.09 12.37
CA ARG A 122 -5.13 3.46 12.76
C ARG A 122 -4.19 3.42 13.95
N LYS A 123 -3.32 4.43 14.03
CA LYS A 123 -2.40 4.58 15.15
C LYS A 123 -3.15 4.62 16.48
N GLY A 124 -2.73 3.77 17.42
CA GLY A 124 -3.35 3.66 18.74
C GLY A 124 -4.57 2.73 18.82
N ASP A 125 -4.98 2.06 17.73
CA ASP A 125 -6.07 1.06 17.77
C ASP A 125 -5.63 -0.27 18.44
N GLY A 126 -4.43 -0.34 19.03
CA GLY A 126 -3.98 -1.47 19.87
C GLY A 126 -3.81 -2.79 19.10
N GLY A 127 -3.45 -2.70 17.81
CA GLY A 127 -3.32 -3.85 16.91
C GLY A 127 -4.65 -4.40 16.33
N ALA A 128 -5.79 -3.77 16.63
CA ALA A 128 -7.09 -4.21 16.10
C ALA A 128 -7.45 -3.46 14.80
N ALA A 129 -7.35 -4.16 13.66
CA ALA A 129 -7.79 -3.62 12.37
C ALA A 129 -9.30 -3.77 12.17
N THR A 130 -9.89 -2.87 11.38
CA THR A 130 -11.32 -2.84 11.06
C THR A 130 -11.56 -3.06 9.57
N ALA A 131 -12.67 -3.70 9.21
CA ALA A 131 -13.06 -3.91 7.82
C ALA A 131 -13.74 -2.67 7.23
N THR A 132 -12.94 -1.76 6.67
CA THR A 132 -13.41 -0.53 6.01
C THR A 132 -12.38 -0.01 5.01
N SER A 133 -12.87 0.64 3.95
CA SER A 133 -12.07 1.38 2.96
C SER A 133 -12.03 2.90 3.22
N TYR A 134 -12.75 3.38 4.23
CA TYR A 134 -12.83 4.81 4.53
C TYR A 134 -11.64 5.29 5.36
N SER A 135 -10.94 6.31 4.88
CA SER A 135 -9.87 7.00 5.58
C SER A 135 -10.40 8.23 6.30
N GLU A 136 -10.19 8.27 7.62
CA GLU A 136 -10.52 9.46 8.42
C GLU A 136 -9.49 10.56 8.23
N VAL A 137 -8.23 10.20 7.97
CA VAL A 137 -7.15 11.18 7.70
C VAL A 137 -7.38 11.90 6.37
N MET A 138 -7.85 11.20 5.35
CA MET A 138 -8.13 11.79 4.03
C MET A 138 -9.56 12.32 3.91
N GLY A 139 -10.51 11.80 4.69
CA GLY A 139 -11.94 12.07 4.51
C GLY A 139 -12.52 11.41 3.25
N VAL A 140 -11.90 10.34 2.75
CA VAL A 140 -12.15 9.73 1.43
C VAL A 140 -12.44 8.22 1.59
N ASP A 141 -13.37 7.71 0.79
CA ASP A 141 -13.59 6.28 0.63
C ASP A 141 -12.75 5.73 -0.53
N LEU A 142 -11.84 4.78 -0.23
CA LEU A 142 -10.99 4.12 -1.23
C LEU A 142 -11.71 3.02 -2.01
N GLY A 143 -12.87 2.56 -1.52
CA GLY A 143 -13.61 1.43 -2.09
C GLY A 143 -13.99 1.59 -3.57
N PRO A 144 -14.48 2.77 -4.01
CA PRO A 144 -14.81 3.02 -5.41
C PRO A 144 -13.61 3.10 -6.38
N MET A 145 -12.37 3.13 -5.88
CA MET A 145 -11.16 3.42 -6.66
C MET A 145 -10.40 2.17 -7.15
N VAL A 146 -10.97 0.96 -7.03
CA VAL A 146 -10.27 -0.33 -7.29
C VAL A 146 -10.93 -1.22 -8.33
#